data_AF-A0A949Q9S1-F1
#
_entry.id   AF-A0A949Q9S1-F1
#
_cell.length_a   1.000
_cell.length_b   1.000
_cell.length_c   1.000
_cell.angle_alpha   90.00
_cell.angle_beta   90.00
_cell.angle_gamma   90.00
#
_symmetry.space_group_name_H-M   'P 1'
#
loop_
_entity.id
_entity.type
_entity.pdbx_description
1 polymer ?
#
loop_
_entity_poly.entity_id
_entity_poly.type
_entity_poly.pdbx_seq_one_letter_code
_entity_poly.pdbx_strand_id
1 'polypeptide(L)' 'DSHHGAYDGFYVMAMSKKYFVLKDAEGAPVAPKYLGGANLAKGDIHHWWAKFPAPPAEVKQIKLVIPQVLPFEDVPIADK' A
#
# COMPACT_ATOMS: atom_id res chain seq x y z
N ASP A 1 -8.27 -2.11 20.57
CA ASP A 1 -8.62 -1.54 19.26
C ASP A 1 -7.93 -2.24 18.11
N SER A 2 -8.74 -2.96 17.36
CA SER A 2 -8.37 -3.67 16.15
C SER A 2 -7.99 -2.66 15.07
N HIS A 3 -6.75 -2.74 14.59
CA HIS A 3 -6.16 -1.87 13.56
C HIS A 3 -6.77 -2.12 12.16
N HIS A 4 -7.97 -2.71 12.07
CA HIS A 4 -8.60 -3.14 10.82
C HIS A 4 -8.90 -1.98 9.87
N GLY A 5 -9.10 -0.75 10.37
CA GLY A 5 -9.39 0.44 9.55
C GLY A 5 -8.16 1.21 9.05
N ALA A 6 -6.95 0.85 9.50
CA ALA A 6 -5.75 1.65 9.22
C ALA A 6 -5.26 1.56 7.76
N TYR A 7 -5.60 0.49 7.05
CA TYR A 7 -5.09 0.21 5.70
C TYR A 7 -6.10 0.34 4.57
N ASP A 8 -7.37 0.61 4.88
CA ASP A 8 -8.43 0.73 3.86
C ASP A 8 -8.24 1.96 2.96
N GLY A 9 -7.46 2.96 3.40
CA GLY A 9 -7.06 4.12 2.61
C GLY A 9 -5.85 3.90 1.71
N PHE A 10 -5.12 2.79 1.86
CA PHE A 10 -3.94 2.45 1.05
C PHE A 10 -4.37 1.55 -0.10
N TYR A 11 -4.17 2.01 -1.33
CA TYR A 11 -4.51 1.21 -2.50
C TYR A 11 -3.62 1.51 -3.68
N VAL A 12 -3.50 0.50 -4.53
CA VAL A 12 -2.94 0.61 -5.86
C VAL A 12 -4.09 0.79 -6.86
N MET A 13 -3.92 1.67 -7.84
CA MET A 13 -4.74 1.64 -9.04
C MET A 13 -3.95 1.09 -10.21
N ALA A 14 -4.56 0.16 -10.93
CA ALA A 14 -4.12 -0.27 -12.25
C ALA A 14 -5.26 -0.04 -13.23
N MET A 15 -4.99 0.72 -14.29
CA MET A 15 -6.02 1.23 -15.19
C MET A 15 -7.12 1.97 -14.40
N SER A 16 -8.37 1.49 -14.42
CA SER A 16 -9.52 2.06 -13.71
C SER A 16 -9.94 1.28 -12.45
N LYS A 17 -9.13 0.30 -12.00
CA LYS A 17 -9.47 -0.57 -10.86
C LYS A 17 -8.60 -0.31 -9.65
N LYS A 18 -9.23 -0.27 -8.46
CA LYS A 18 -8.57 -0.19 -7.16
C LYS A 18 -8.23 -1.58 -6.62
N TYR A 19 -7.04 -1.70 -6.05
CA TYR A 19 -6.48 -2.88 -5.41
C TYR A 19 -6.08 -2.48 -3.98
N PHE A 20 -6.83 -2.95 -3.00
CA PHE A 20 -6.54 -2.70 -1.59
C PHE A 20 -5.45 -3.63 -1.07
N VAL A 21 -4.88 -3.29 0.08
CA VAL A 21 -3.91 -4.14 0.79
C VAL A 21 -4.51 -5.54 0.99
N LEU A 22 -3.75 -6.59 0.63
CA LEU A 22 -4.14 -7.97 0.85
C LEU A 22 -4.39 -8.23 2.32
N LYS A 23 -5.37 -9.08 2.59
CA LYS A 23 -5.64 -9.61 3.93
C LYS A 23 -5.30 -11.10 3.94
N ASP A 24 -4.75 -11.59 5.04
CA ASP A 24 -4.54 -13.01 5.26
C ASP A 24 -5.87 -13.73 5.56
N ALA A 25 -5.80 -15.03 5.84
CA ALA A 25 -6.98 -15.86 6.11
C ALA A 25 -7.76 -15.43 7.36
N GLU A 26 -7.12 -14.70 8.29
CA GLU A 26 -7.73 -14.19 9.52
C GLU A 26 -8.27 -12.76 9.33
N GLY A 27 -8.11 -12.18 8.13
CA GLY A 27 -8.53 -10.83 7.80
C GLY A 27 -7.53 -9.74 8.18
N ALA A 28 -6.33 -10.11 8.64
CA ALA A 28 -5.29 -9.14 8.99
C ALA A 28 -4.53 -8.67 7.73
N PRO A 29 -4.18 -7.37 7.64
CA PRO A 29 -3.48 -6.82 6.48
C PRO A 29 -2.07 -7.41 6.35
N VAL A 30 -1.69 -7.77 5.12
CA VAL A 30 -0.33 -8.23 4.80
C VAL A 30 0.57 -7.02 4.55
N ALA A 31 0.89 -6.34 5.64
CA ALA A 31 1.74 -5.16 5.74
C ALA A 31 2.35 -5.09 7.16
N PRO A 32 3.38 -4.27 7.42
CA PRO A 32 3.85 -3.98 8.78
C PRO A 32 2.72 -3.48 9.68
N LYS A 33 2.92 -3.51 10.99
CA LYS A 33 2.00 -2.82 11.91
C LYS A 33 2.04 -1.30 11.65
N TYR A 34 0.85 -0.71 11.64
CA TYR A 34 0.52 0.68 11.27
C TYR A 34 1.62 1.73 11.52
N LEU A 35 1.89 2.54 10.50
CA LEU A 35 2.85 3.66 10.54
C LEU A 35 2.43 4.82 11.45
N GLY A 36 1.13 5.07 11.64
CA GLY A 36 0.66 6.29 12.31
C GLY A 36 0.84 6.33 13.82
N GLY A 37 1.59 5.38 14.41
CA GLY A 37 2.08 5.44 15.79
C GLY A 37 3.60 5.52 15.89
N ALA A 38 4.34 5.53 14.78
CA ALA A 38 5.78 5.66 14.80
C ALA A 38 6.16 7.13 15.04
N ASN A 39 6.65 7.44 16.24
CA ASN A 39 7.30 8.73 16.52
C ASN A 39 8.63 8.76 15.76
N LEU A 40 8.61 9.29 14.54
CA LEU A 40 9.82 9.57 13.77
C LEU A 40 10.51 10.80 14.35
N ALA A 41 11.74 10.64 14.86
CA ALA A 41 12.57 11.78 15.21
C ALA A 41 13.06 12.49 13.94
N LYS A 42 13.55 13.72 14.09
CA LYS A 42 14.15 14.46 12.97
C LYS A 42 15.33 13.68 12.39
N GLY A 43 15.23 13.30 11.11
CA GLY A 43 16.27 12.55 10.40
C GLY A 43 16.03 11.05 10.35
N ASP A 44 15.01 10.53 11.05
CA ASP A 44 14.67 9.12 10.98
C ASP A 44 14.05 8.77 9.63
N ILE A 45 14.41 7.58 9.12
CA ILE A 45 13.82 6.98 7.94
C ILE A 45 13.11 5.69 8.37
N HIS A 46 11.86 5.52 7.97
CA HIS A 46 11.14 4.28 8.15
C HIS A 46 10.80 3.64 6.82
N HIS A 47 11.04 2.32 6.77
CA HIS A 47 10.69 1.50 5.64
C HIS A 47 9.29 0.93 5.86
N TRP A 48 8.43 1.12 4.88
CA TRP A 48 7.09 0.55 4.87
C TRP A 48 6.85 -0.21 3.57
N TRP A 49 6.03 -1.25 3.67
CA TRP A 49 5.60 -2.05 2.53
C TRP A 49 4.17 -2.54 2.73
N ALA A 50 3.50 -2.92 1.65
CA ALA A 50 2.26 -3.66 1.69
C ALA A 50 2.18 -4.58 0.48
N LYS A 51 1.47 -5.70 0.62
CA LYS A 51 1.15 -6.57 -0.53
C LYS A 51 -0.24 -6.24 -1.06
N PHE A 52 -0.36 -6.26 -2.38
CA PHE A 52 -1.61 -6.02 -3.11
C PHE A 52 -1.89 -7.22 -4.02
N PRO A 53 -3.16 -7.49 -4.39
CA PRO A 53 -3.44 -8.48 -5.41
C PRO A 53 -2.73 -8.10 -6.71
N ALA A 54 -2.21 -9.10 -7.43
CA ALA A 54 -1.55 -8.87 -8.70
C ALA A 54 -2.55 -8.24 -9.70
N PRO A 55 -2.18 -7.14 -10.37
CA PRO A 55 -2.95 -6.65 -11.50
C PRO A 55 -2.83 -7.62 -12.69
N PRO A 56 -3.66 -7.48 -13.74
CA PRO A 56 -3.50 -8.21 -14.99
C PRO A 56 -2.06 -8.09 -15.55
N ALA A 57 -1.56 -9.13 -16.19
CA ALA A 57 -0.15 -9.23 -16.62
C ALA A 57 0.26 -8.17 -17.67
N GLU A 58 -0.72 -7.63 -18.40
CA GLU A 58 -0.55 -6.52 -19.34
C GLU A 58 -0.29 -5.17 -18.66
N VAL A 59 -0.58 -5.03 -17.36
CA VAL A 59 -0.33 -3.80 -16.60
C VAL A 59 1.17 -3.63 -16.37
N LYS A 60 1.73 -2.55 -16.90
CA LYS A 60 3.15 -2.19 -16.73
C LYS A 60 3.41 -1.03 -15.79
N GLN A 61 2.36 -0.36 -15.34
CA GLN A 61 2.45 0.77 -14.42
C GLN A 61 1.25 0.83 -13.49
N ILE A 62 1.48 1.39 -12.31
CA ILE A 62 0.46 1.57 -11.28
C ILE A 62 0.49 2.98 -10.72
N LYS A 63 -0.62 3.37 -10.11
CA LYS A 63 -0.69 4.52 -9.21
C LYS A 63 -0.76 4.02 -7.78
N LEU A 64 0.13 4.49 -6.92
CA LEU A 64 0.08 4.21 -5.49
C LEU A 64 -0.57 5.38 -4.76
N VAL A 65 -1.63 5.08 -4.00
CA VAL A 65 -2.33 6.06 -3.16
C VAL A 65 -2.08 5.73 -1.69
N ILE A 66 -1.52 6.72 -0.99
CA ILE A 66 -1.30 6.70 0.45
C ILE A 66 -2.10 7.88 1.04
N PRO A 67 -2.87 7.69 2.12
CA PRO A 67 -3.58 8.78 2.76
C PRO A 67 -2.65 9.95 3.13
N GLN A 68 -3.14 11.18 2.94
CA GLN A 68 -2.43 12.43 3.28
C GLN A 68 -1.17 12.73 2.46
N VAL A 69 -0.82 11.90 1.47
CA VAL A 69 0.29 12.12 0.55
C VAL A 69 -0.27 12.26 -0.86
N LEU A 70 0.38 13.06 -1.71
CA LEU A 70 0.07 13.07 -3.13
C LEU A 70 0.29 11.67 -3.71
N PRO A 71 -0.58 11.18 -4.60
CA PRO A 71 -0.36 9.89 -5.22
C PRO A 71 0.95 9.83 -6.00
N PHE A 72 1.57 8.66 -5.98
CA PHE A 72 2.68 8.35 -6.87
C PHE A 72 2.09 7.81 -8.17
N GLU A 73 2.18 8.59 -9.24
CA GLU A 73 1.69 8.24 -10.57
C GLU A 73 2.77 7.47 -11.36
N ASP A 74 2.34 6.74 -12.40
CA ASP A 74 3.20 6.06 -13.38
C ASP A 74 4.34 5.20 -12.79
N VAL A 75 4.11 4.58 -11.63
CA VAL A 75 5.11 3.72 -10.97
C VAL A 75 5.26 2.43 -11.80
N PRO A 76 6.44 2.15 -12.38
CA PRO A 76 6.62 1.01 -13.27
C PRO A 76 6.61 -0.31 -12.48
N ILE A 77 5.99 -1.34 -13.05
CA ILE A 77 6.15 -2.73 -12.61
C ILE A 77 7.32 -3.31 -13.40
N ALA A 78 8.44 -3.53 -12.71
CA ALA A 78 9.57 -4.25 -13.27
C ALA A 78 9.39 -5.76 -13.05
N ASP A 79 9.63 -6.54 -14.10
CA ASP A 79 9.88 -7.97 -13.96
C ASP A 79 11.17 -8.14 -13.15
N LYS A 80 11.15 -9.02 -12.15
CA LYS A 80 12.29 -9.26 -11.24
C LYS A 80 13.28 -10.25 -11.83
#